data_AF-A0A2G2CXZ2-F1
#
_entry.id   AF-A0A2G2CXZ2-F1
#
_cell.length_a   1.000
_cell.length_b   1.000
_cell.length_c   1.000
_cell.angle_alpha   90.00
_cell.angle_beta   90.00
_cell.angle_gamma   90.00
#
_symmetry.space_group_name_H-M   'P 1'
#
loop_
_entity.id
_entity.type
_entity.pdbx_description
1 polymer ?
#
loop_
_entity_poly.entity_id
_entity_poly.type
_entity_poly.pdbx_seq_one_letter_code
_entity_poly.pdbx_strand_id
1 'polypeptide(L)'
;MKKVIVVILTIVSFGIEVNAQKSFYEGLSEVEGVKYERRDGLYNIEGKEGYHRLAMPYEKDAVGTFELLKLPSNSPYGFSFIAEGGKRIAYQTQLDVDYIVDHHAYPSHHRYKLERNVYIFVDSMFIQLGGISSDGLSYKTIKKIFVPYEEVNEDQPKKKLSIKEKLAAAKDVLKNGSDKSRWGKKVREMNLDELVTNYLKEMKAKQAACNPSLEKKMADEIAQAKNLELADIDAYNDSLYNTPEYQRIRENKARIARAEGGSKGDGT
;
A
#
# COMPACT_ATOMS: atom_id res chain seq x y z
N MET A 1 -23.27 11.28 40.45
CA MET A 1 -22.71 10.01 39.95
C MET A 1 -21.67 10.31 38.89
N LYS A 2 -20.38 10.18 39.24
CA LYS A 2 -19.26 10.48 38.32
C LYS A 2 -19.09 9.30 37.36
N LYS A 3 -19.13 9.57 36.05
CA LYS A 3 -18.86 8.57 35.00
C LYS A 3 -17.35 8.30 34.99
N VAL A 4 -16.96 7.09 35.35
CA VAL A 4 -15.58 6.62 35.22
C VAL A 4 -15.41 6.15 33.78
N ILE A 5 -14.67 6.90 32.98
CA ILE A 5 -14.20 6.47 31.66
C ILE A 5 -13.00 5.56 31.92
N VAL A 6 -13.18 4.26 31.73
CA VAL A 6 -12.09 3.30 31.77
C VAL A 6 -11.36 3.40 30.43
N VAL A 7 -10.23 4.10 30.43
CA VAL A 7 -9.26 4.06 29.33
C VAL A 7 -8.43 2.80 29.51
N ILE A 8 -8.66 1.80 28.65
CA ILE A 8 -7.81 0.61 28.58
C ILE A 8 -6.52 1.05 27.86
N LEU A 9 -5.50 1.38 28.64
CA LEU A 9 -4.14 1.54 28.15
C LEU A 9 -3.58 0.12 27.91
N THR A 10 -3.67 -0.36 26.67
CA THR A 10 -2.93 -1.57 26.27
C THR A 10 -1.47 -1.20 26.14
N ILE A 11 -0.71 -1.39 27.23
CA ILE A 11 0.75 -1.37 27.20
C ILE A 11 1.18 -2.60 26.40
N VAL A 12 1.49 -2.41 25.12
CA VAL A 12 2.15 -3.43 24.29
C VAL A 12 3.57 -3.60 24.85
N SER A 13 3.72 -4.54 25.76
CA SER A 13 5.02 -5.04 26.19
C SER A 13 5.64 -5.81 25.03
N PHE A 14 6.50 -5.14 24.26
CA PHE A 14 7.33 -5.76 23.24
C PHE A 14 8.37 -6.67 23.92
N GLY A 15 7.99 -7.91 24.21
CA GLY A 15 8.94 -8.97 24.44
C GLY A 15 9.76 -9.19 23.16
N ILE A 16 11.06 -9.41 23.32
CA ILE A 16 11.92 -9.90 22.23
C ILE A 16 11.57 -11.38 22.04
N GLU A 17 10.39 -11.64 21.50
CA GLU A 17 10.12 -12.89 20.83
C GLU A 17 10.97 -12.88 19.57
N VAL A 18 11.63 -14.00 19.28
CA VAL A 18 12.19 -14.28 17.95
C VAL A 18 10.98 -14.45 17.02
N ASN A 19 10.29 -13.35 16.74
CA ASN A 19 9.11 -13.32 15.90
C ASN A 19 9.61 -13.56 14.49
N ALA A 20 9.32 -14.76 13.97
CA ALA A 20 9.56 -15.07 12.56
C ALA A 20 8.97 -13.94 11.70
N GLN A 21 9.74 -13.48 10.71
CA GLN A 21 9.32 -12.38 9.84
C GLN A 21 7.95 -12.69 9.22
N LYS A 22 7.00 -11.79 9.50
CA LYS A 22 5.63 -11.88 8.98
C LYS A 22 5.64 -11.59 7.49
N SER A 23 4.86 -12.36 6.75
CA SER A 23 4.55 -12.09 5.35
C SER A 23 3.69 -10.82 5.24
N PHE A 24 3.56 -10.31 4.03
CA PHE A 24 2.78 -9.12 3.72
C PHE A 24 1.34 -9.23 4.25
N TYR A 25 0.63 -10.32 3.96
CA TYR A 25 -0.76 -10.49 4.43
C TYR A 25 -0.87 -10.84 5.91
N GLU A 26 0.09 -11.60 6.47
CA GLU A 26 0.14 -11.85 7.92
C GLU A 26 0.24 -10.52 8.68
N GLY A 27 1.20 -9.68 8.30
CA GLY A 27 1.40 -8.37 8.90
C GLY A 27 0.21 -7.44 8.72
N LEU A 28 -0.39 -7.41 7.52
CA LEU A 28 -1.57 -6.59 7.26
C LEU A 28 -2.79 -7.03 8.06
N SER A 29 -2.98 -8.34 8.25
CA SER A 29 -4.13 -8.89 8.99
C SER A 29 -4.14 -8.48 10.47
N GLU A 30 -2.98 -8.26 11.07
CA GLU A 30 -2.85 -7.84 12.47
C GLU A 30 -3.16 -6.37 12.69
N VAL A 31 -3.11 -5.57 11.63
CA VAL A 31 -3.32 -4.12 11.68
C VAL A 31 -4.54 -3.68 10.88
N GLU A 32 -5.38 -4.64 10.49
CA GLU A 32 -6.64 -4.38 9.82
C GLU A 32 -7.53 -3.47 10.69
N GLY A 33 -8.03 -2.38 10.10
CA GLY A 33 -8.81 -1.36 10.82
C GLY A 33 -8.02 -0.41 11.73
N VAL A 34 -6.70 -0.60 11.89
CA VAL A 34 -5.83 0.36 12.59
C VAL A 34 -5.58 1.57 11.70
N LYS A 35 -5.59 2.77 12.30
CA LYS A 35 -5.29 4.01 11.57
C LYS A 35 -3.79 4.12 11.29
N TYR A 36 -3.49 4.51 10.07
CA TYR A 36 -2.15 4.73 9.56
C TYR A 36 -2.07 6.11 8.91
N GLU A 37 -0.91 6.72 9.04
CA GLU A 37 -0.56 7.99 8.44
C GLU A 37 0.44 7.80 7.31
N ARG A 38 0.06 8.22 6.11
CA ARG A 38 0.86 8.19 4.90
C ARG A 38 1.86 9.35 4.87
N ARG A 39 3.11 9.03 4.53
CA ARG A 39 4.23 9.95 4.31
C ARG A 39 4.76 9.74 2.89
N ASP A 40 4.58 10.76 2.04
CA ASP A 40 4.93 10.72 0.61
C ASP A 40 6.36 11.20 0.29
N GLY A 41 7.21 11.40 1.31
CA GLY A 41 8.60 11.84 1.12
C GLY A 41 9.52 11.30 2.20
N LEU A 42 10.59 10.64 1.75
CA LEU A 42 11.73 10.24 2.58
C LEU A 42 12.97 10.95 2.05
N TYR A 43 13.75 11.54 2.95
CA TYR A 43 14.99 12.21 2.61
C TYR A 43 16.15 11.56 3.33
N ASN A 44 17.21 11.25 2.60
CA ASN A 44 18.43 10.71 3.19
C ASN A 44 19.01 11.68 4.24
N ILE A 45 19.51 11.12 5.33
CA ILE A 45 20.27 11.86 6.32
C ILE A 45 21.72 11.91 5.89
N GLU A 46 22.26 13.12 5.70
CA GLU A 46 23.64 13.33 5.27
C GLU A 46 24.63 12.66 6.24
N GLY A 47 25.59 11.90 5.69
CA GLY A 47 26.58 11.16 6.47
C GLY A 47 26.06 9.88 7.15
N LYS A 48 24.81 9.46 6.89
CA LYS A 48 24.24 8.20 7.41
C LYS A 48 23.56 7.40 6.29
N GLU A 49 24.29 6.47 5.69
CA GLU A 49 23.78 5.58 4.64
C GLU A 49 22.60 4.73 5.14
N GLY A 50 21.51 4.70 4.38
CA GLY A 50 20.30 3.95 4.70
C GLY A 50 19.37 4.57 5.76
N TYR A 51 19.72 5.74 6.31
CA TYR A 51 18.90 6.47 7.28
C TYR A 51 18.11 7.59 6.60
N HIS A 52 16.85 7.73 7.00
CA HIS A 52 15.90 8.64 6.36
C HIS A 52 15.18 9.54 7.37
N ARG A 53 14.78 10.73 6.94
CA ARG A 53 13.80 11.57 7.63
C ARG A 53 12.50 11.63 6.85
N LEU A 54 11.38 11.61 7.57
CA LEU A 54 10.04 11.74 7.00
C LEU A 54 9.75 13.19 6.62
N ALA A 55 9.07 13.39 5.49
CA ALA A 55 8.40 14.63 5.17
C ALA A 55 7.21 14.89 6.12
N MET A 56 6.68 16.11 6.15
CA MET A 56 5.42 16.41 6.84
C MET A 56 4.25 15.65 6.19
N PRO A 57 3.17 15.36 6.96
CA PRO A 57 1.93 14.83 6.39
C PRO A 57 1.37 15.74 5.30
N TYR A 58 0.72 15.14 4.30
CA TYR A 58 -0.15 15.87 3.38
C TYR A 58 -1.57 15.98 4.00
N GLU A 59 -1.98 17.18 4.38
CA GLU A 59 -3.02 17.49 5.39
C GLU A 59 -4.49 17.14 5.06
N LYS A 60 -4.80 16.26 4.09
CA LYS A 60 -6.22 15.90 3.83
C LYS A 60 -6.53 14.43 3.59
N ASP A 61 -5.55 13.67 3.10
CA ASP A 61 -5.68 12.26 2.73
C ASP A 61 -4.52 11.42 3.35
N ALA A 62 -3.86 11.94 4.40
CA ALA A 62 -2.74 11.24 5.03
C ALA A 62 -3.20 10.12 5.96
N VAL A 63 -4.33 10.28 6.66
CA VAL A 63 -4.80 9.30 7.65
C VAL A 63 -5.88 8.41 7.04
N GLY A 64 -5.79 7.12 7.31
CA GLY A 64 -6.71 6.12 6.80
C GLY A 64 -6.46 4.75 7.42
N THR A 65 -7.20 3.75 6.97
CA THR A 65 -7.09 2.37 7.44
C THR A 65 -6.77 1.42 6.30
N PHE A 66 -6.04 0.36 6.61
CA PHE A 66 -5.88 -0.76 5.71
C PHE A 66 -7.04 -1.75 5.84
N GLU A 67 -7.43 -2.29 4.69
CA GLU A 67 -8.39 -3.38 4.53
C GLU A 67 -7.69 -4.53 3.81
N LEU A 68 -7.81 -5.74 4.37
CA LEU A 68 -7.28 -6.95 3.75
C LEU A 68 -8.40 -7.61 2.93
N LEU A 69 -8.22 -7.71 1.62
CA LEU A 69 -9.22 -8.32 0.75
C LEU A 69 -9.09 -9.84 0.82
N LYS A 70 -10.18 -10.53 1.14
CA LYS A 70 -10.22 -11.99 1.38
C LYS A 70 -11.31 -12.64 0.54
N LEU A 71 -10.99 -13.80 -0.02
CA LEU A 71 -11.97 -14.67 -0.67
C LEU A 71 -12.98 -15.20 0.36
N PRO A 72 -14.12 -15.77 -0.07
CA PRO A 72 -15.02 -16.52 0.83
C PRO A 72 -14.32 -17.67 1.58
N SER A 73 -13.24 -18.23 1.02
CA SER A 73 -12.37 -19.21 1.69
C SER A 73 -11.49 -18.61 2.80
N ASN A 74 -11.57 -17.29 3.04
CA ASN A 74 -10.73 -16.48 3.90
C ASN A 74 -9.27 -16.33 3.41
N SER A 75 -8.95 -16.83 2.21
CA SER A 75 -7.65 -16.63 1.58
C SER A 75 -7.46 -15.16 1.15
N PRO A 76 -6.38 -14.48 1.57
CA PRO A 76 -6.13 -13.10 1.18
C PRO A 76 -5.73 -13.01 -0.29
N TYR A 77 -6.26 -12.01 -1.00
CA TYR A 77 -5.99 -11.79 -2.42
C TYR A 77 -5.60 -10.36 -2.76
N GLY A 78 -5.57 -9.45 -1.79
CA GLY A 78 -5.29 -8.05 -2.08
C GLY A 78 -5.41 -7.17 -0.85
N PHE A 79 -5.29 -5.87 -1.06
CA PHE A 79 -5.48 -4.89 0.00
C PHE A 79 -6.03 -3.58 -0.54
N SER A 80 -6.59 -2.78 0.35
CA SER A 80 -6.93 -1.39 0.10
C SER A 80 -6.44 -0.50 1.25
N PHE A 81 -6.11 0.75 0.94
CA PHE A 81 -5.95 1.81 1.93
C PHE A 81 -7.03 2.86 1.69
N ILE A 82 -7.85 3.10 2.69
CA ILE A 82 -9.01 3.98 2.65
C ILE A 82 -8.74 5.17 3.57
N ALA A 83 -8.66 6.37 3.00
CA ALA A 83 -8.54 7.61 3.76
C ALA A 83 -9.77 7.84 4.64
N GLU A 84 -9.65 8.63 5.71
CA GLU A 84 -10.80 8.98 6.57
C GLU A 84 -11.97 9.66 5.82
N GLY A 85 -11.71 10.26 4.66
CA GLY A 85 -12.74 10.76 3.75
C GLY A 85 -13.43 9.70 2.88
N GLY A 86 -13.18 8.41 3.11
CA GLY A 86 -13.71 7.28 2.32
C GLY A 86 -13.01 7.06 0.97
N LYS A 87 -12.06 7.92 0.61
CA LYS A 87 -11.31 7.82 -0.65
C LYS A 87 -10.30 6.70 -0.59
N ARG A 88 -10.37 5.78 -1.55
CA ARG A 88 -9.34 4.74 -1.73
C ARG A 88 -8.08 5.33 -2.36
N ILE A 89 -6.95 5.26 -1.67
CA ILE A 89 -5.66 5.84 -2.11
C ILE A 89 -4.72 4.75 -2.65
N ALA A 90 -4.80 3.55 -2.10
CA ALA A 90 -4.06 2.39 -2.57
C ALA A 90 -5.04 1.23 -2.72
N TYR A 91 -4.88 0.47 -3.81
CA TYR A 91 -5.67 -0.71 -4.09
C TYR A 91 -4.83 -1.64 -4.94
N GLN A 92 -4.67 -2.88 -4.52
CA GLN A 92 -4.11 -3.92 -5.37
C GLN A 92 -4.82 -5.24 -5.08
N THR A 93 -5.14 -5.98 -6.15
CA THR A 93 -5.89 -7.23 -6.08
C THR A 93 -5.32 -8.23 -7.08
N GLN A 94 -5.13 -9.48 -6.66
CA GLN A 94 -4.70 -10.57 -7.54
C GLN A 94 -5.80 -11.03 -8.51
N LEU A 95 -7.05 -10.60 -8.31
CA LEU A 95 -8.15 -10.92 -9.22
C LEU A 95 -8.04 -10.14 -10.54
N ASP A 96 -7.38 -8.99 -10.53
CA ASP A 96 -7.06 -8.25 -11.75
C ASP A 96 -5.81 -8.85 -12.44
N VAL A 97 -5.86 -8.97 -13.77
CA VAL A 97 -4.78 -9.48 -14.64
C VAL A 97 -3.53 -8.63 -14.65
N ASP A 98 -3.61 -7.42 -14.12
CA ASP A 98 -2.48 -6.52 -14.09
C ASP A 98 -1.69 -6.56 -12.78
N TYR A 99 -2.17 -7.23 -11.74
CA TYR A 99 -1.40 -7.37 -10.51
C TYR A 99 -0.90 -8.77 -10.30
N ILE A 100 0.26 -8.84 -9.66
CA ILE A 100 0.96 -10.07 -9.34
C ILE A 100 1.51 -9.97 -7.93
N VAL A 101 1.50 -11.12 -7.26
CA VAL A 101 2.15 -11.35 -5.99
C VAL A 101 3.41 -12.18 -6.24
N ASP A 102 4.44 -12.00 -5.42
CA ASP A 102 5.68 -12.75 -5.57
C ASP A 102 5.59 -14.20 -5.07
N HIS A 103 4.63 -14.47 -4.19
CA HIS A 103 4.31 -15.79 -3.65
C HIS A 103 2.90 -15.76 -3.05
N HIS A 104 2.09 -16.80 -3.22
CA HIS A 104 0.71 -16.80 -2.73
C HIS A 104 0.59 -17.11 -1.22
N ALA A 105 1.38 -18.07 -0.71
CA ALA A 105 1.37 -18.43 0.71
C ALA A 105 2.13 -17.46 1.62
N TYR A 106 3.33 -17.04 1.21
CA TYR A 106 4.18 -16.13 1.97
C TYR A 106 4.59 -14.92 1.13
N PRO A 107 3.64 -14.09 0.72
CA PRO A 107 3.93 -12.91 -0.08
C PRO A 107 4.88 -12.00 0.67
N SER A 108 5.96 -11.57 0.03
CA SER A 108 6.78 -10.49 0.55
C SER A 108 6.26 -9.14 0.05
N HIS A 109 5.71 -9.13 -1.17
CA HIS A 109 5.23 -7.91 -1.80
C HIS A 109 4.16 -8.14 -2.86
N HIS A 110 3.40 -7.08 -3.13
CA HIS A 110 2.39 -7.04 -4.19
C HIS A 110 2.73 -5.93 -5.19
N ARG A 111 2.53 -6.18 -6.49
CA ARG A 111 2.88 -5.21 -7.54
C ARG A 111 1.97 -5.23 -8.77
N TYR A 112 1.94 -4.09 -9.44
CA TYR A 112 1.40 -3.98 -10.80
C TYR A 112 2.44 -4.53 -11.79
N LYS A 113 2.03 -5.29 -12.81
CA LYS A 113 2.94 -6.03 -13.69
C LYS A 113 3.84 -5.15 -14.53
N LEU A 114 3.36 -3.97 -14.94
CA LEU A 114 4.10 -3.01 -15.77
C LEU A 114 4.97 -2.06 -14.93
N GLU A 115 4.78 -2.05 -13.61
CA GLU A 115 5.57 -1.23 -12.71
C GLU A 115 6.50 -2.09 -11.85
N ARG A 116 7.59 -1.46 -11.40
CA ARG A 116 8.49 -2.05 -10.40
C ARG A 116 8.26 -1.44 -9.02
N ASN A 117 7.08 -0.89 -8.80
CA ASN A 117 6.67 -0.36 -7.50
C ASN A 117 5.94 -1.47 -6.75
N VAL A 118 6.36 -1.72 -5.52
CA VAL A 118 5.80 -2.80 -4.71
C VAL A 118 5.45 -2.28 -3.33
N TYR A 119 4.51 -2.92 -2.67
CA TYR A 119 4.22 -2.67 -1.27
C TYR A 119 4.71 -3.83 -0.40
N ILE A 120 5.33 -3.50 0.73
CA ILE A 120 5.77 -4.45 1.75
C ILE A 120 5.17 -4.06 3.11
N PHE A 121 5.15 -5.00 4.06
CA PHE A 121 4.81 -4.72 5.45
C PHE A 121 5.92 -5.22 6.37
N VAL A 122 6.60 -4.31 7.06
CA VAL A 122 7.78 -4.61 7.89
C VAL A 122 7.77 -3.75 9.15
N ASP A 123 7.99 -4.36 10.32
CA ASP A 123 8.02 -3.68 11.63
C ASP A 123 6.86 -2.68 11.85
N SER A 124 5.63 -3.15 11.60
CA SER A 124 4.39 -2.37 11.68
C SER A 124 4.29 -1.20 10.69
N MET A 125 5.19 -1.10 9.71
CA MET A 125 5.20 -0.08 8.67
C MET A 125 4.80 -0.69 7.33
N PHE A 126 3.89 -0.02 6.63
CA PHE A 126 3.57 -0.36 5.25
C PHE A 126 4.40 0.53 4.34
N ILE A 127 5.24 -0.04 3.48
CA ILE A 127 6.24 0.71 2.71
C ILE A 127 6.03 0.48 1.23
N GLN A 128 5.97 1.56 0.44
CA GLN A 128 6.04 1.47 -1.00
C GLN A 128 7.51 1.59 -1.45
N LEU A 129 8.03 0.53 -2.06
CA LEU A 129 9.33 0.53 -2.70
C LEU A 129 9.19 0.86 -4.18
N GLY A 130 10.21 1.49 -4.74
CA GLY A 130 10.35 1.79 -6.16
C GLY A 130 11.51 1.03 -6.78
N GLY A 131 11.27 0.43 -7.96
CA GLY A 131 12.32 -0.20 -8.74
C GLY A 131 12.81 -1.53 -8.19
N ILE A 132 11.91 -2.39 -7.67
CA ILE A 132 12.27 -3.75 -7.23
C ILE A 132 13.01 -4.50 -8.36
N SER A 133 14.04 -5.27 -8.01
CA SER A 133 14.72 -6.19 -8.92
C SER A 133 13.84 -7.39 -9.27
N SER A 134 14.20 -8.08 -10.35
CA SER A 134 13.46 -9.27 -10.81
C SER A 134 13.51 -10.44 -9.84
N ASP A 135 14.57 -10.55 -9.03
CA ASP A 135 14.69 -11.57 -7.99
C ASP A 135 13.95 -11.21 -6.68
N GLY A 136 13.46 -9.97 -6.58
CA GLY A 136 12.74 -9.45 -5.42
C GLY A 136 13.64 -9.07 -4.22
N LEU A 137 14.97 -9.05 -4.39
CA LEU A 137 15.92 -8.88 -3.26
C LEU A 137 16.51 -7.47 -3.13
N SER A 138 16.30 -6.60 -4.11
CA SER A 138 16.82 -5.24 -4.09
C SER A 138 15.82 -4.26 -4.68
N TYR A 139 15.96 -2.97 -4.37
CA TYR A 139 15.10 -1.89 -4.83
C TYR A 139 15.92 -0.62 -5.04
N LYS A 140 15.37 0.36 -5.75
CA LYS A 140 16.07 1.62 -6.03
C LYS A 140 15.78 2.69 -4.99
N THR A 141 14.53 2.79 -4.54
CA THR A 141 14.09 3.86 -3.64
C THR A 141 12.97 3.42 -2.72
N ILE A 142 12.85 4.07 -1.56
CA ILE A 142 11.66 4.04 -0.72
C ILE A 142 10.80 5.24 -1.09
N LYS A 143 9.61 5.00 -1.64
CA LYS A 143 8.74 6.07 -2.16
C LYS A 143 7.82 6.64 -1.11
N LYS A 144 7.21 5.76 -0.32
CA LYS A 144 6.19 6.12 0.67
C LYS A 144 6.29 5.20 1.87
N ILE A 145 5.95 5.72 3.02
CA ILE A 145 5.76 4.92 4.22
C ILE A 145 4.44 5.29 4.87
N PHE A 146 3.74 4.28 5.37
CA PHE A 146 2.59 4.45 6.22
C PHE A 146 3.00 3.94 7.60
N VAL A 147 2.84 4.81 8.58
CA VAL A 147 3.15 4.51 9.98
C VAL A 147 1.87 4.55 10.79
N PRO A 148 1.75 3.78 11.89
CA PRO A 148 0.61 3.88 12.79
C PRO A 148 0.33 5.34 13.19
N TYR A 149 -0.92 5.75 13.05
CA TYR A 149 -1.34 7.11 13.37
C TYR A 149 -1.42 7.28 14.90
N GLU A 150 -0.82 8.34 15.40
CA GLU A 150 -0.89 8.74 16.81
C GLU A 150 -1.58 10.11 16.87
N GLU A 151 -2.73 10.20 17.55
CA GLU A 151 -3.38 11.49 17.78
C GLU A 151 -2.47 12.37 18.64
N VAL A 152 -2.08 13.53 18.09
CA VAL A 152 -1.28 14.51 18.83
C VAL A 152 -2.25 15.36 19.65
N ASN A 153 -2.19 15.27 20.98
CA ASN A 153 -2.93 16.20 21.86
C ASN A 153 -2.39 17.63 21.65
N GLU A 154 -3.16 18.47 20.96
CA GLU A 154 -2.79 19.86 20.64
C GLU A 154 -2.88 20.84 21.82
N ASP A 155 -3.28 20.38 23.00
CA ASP A 155 -3.53 21.23 24.18
C ASP A 155 -2.27 21.77 24.88
N GLN A 156 -1.08 21.68 24.27
CA GLN A 156 0.11 22.34 24.81
C GLN A 156 0.25 23.79 24.30
N PRO A 157 0.35 24.78 25.19
CA PRO A 157 0.46 26.18 24.79
C PRO A 157 1.73 26.38 23.94
N LYS A 158 1.54 26.90 22.71
CA LYS A 158 2.64 27.25 21.80
C LYS A 158 3.56 28.29 22.46
N LYS A 159 4.71 27.85 22.94
CA LYS A 159 5.74 28.71 23.54
C LYS A 159 6.22 29.74 22.49
N LYS A 160 6.13 31.03 22.80
CA LYS A 160 6.69 32.09 21.93
C LYS A 160 8.21 31.94 21.89
N LEU A 161 8.75 31.53 20.75
CA LEU A 161 10.18 31.44 20.50
C LEU A 161 10.75 32.81 20.07
N SER A 162 11.91 33.16 20.62
CA SER A 162 12.75 34.29 20.19
C SER A 162 13.32 34.08 18.78
N ILE A 163 13.86 35.14 18.16
CA ILE A 163 14.46 35.06 16.81
C ILE A 163 15.64 34.08 16.76
N LYS A 164 16.47 34.03 17.81
CA LYS A 164 17.57 33.06 17.90
C LYS A 164 17.06 31.62 17.96
N GLU A 165 16.02 31.37 18.75
CA GLU A 165 15.37 30.06 18.85
C GLU A 165 14.68 29.67 17.54
N LYS A 166 14.07 30.62 16.82
CA LYS A 166 13.52 30.40 15.47
C LYS A 166 14.61 30.01 14.47
N LEU A 167 15.77 30.67 14.50
CA LEU A 167 16.88 30.33 13.62
C LEU A 167 17.50 28.96 13.95
N ALA A 168 17.62 28.63 15.24
CA ALA A 168 18.07 27.33 15.70
C ALA A 168 17.07 26.23 15.29
N ALA A 169 15.77 26.46 15.48
CA ALA A 169 14.71 25.55 15.04
C ALA A 169 14.68 25.38 13.52
N ALA A 170 14.92 26.45 12.74
CA ALA A 170 15.02 26.34 11.28
C ALA A 170 16.24 25.52 10.84
N LYS A 171 17.40 25.71 11.48
CA LYS A 171 18.60 24.88 11.24
C LYS A 171 18.38 23.43 11.65
N ASP A 172 17.67 23.20 12.73
CA ASP A 172 17.30 21.87 13.20
C ASP A 172 16.34 21.18 12.22
N VAL A 173 15.31 21.88 11.74
CA VAL A 173 14.41 21.38 10.68
C VAL A 173 15.16 21.05 9.39
N LEU A 174 16.16 21.87 9.01
CA LEU A 174 16.99 21.60 7.84
C LEU A 174 17.85 20.33 7.99
N LYS A 175 18.40 20.09 9.18
CA LYS A 175 19.25 18.91 9.46
C LYS A 175 18.42 17.66 9.71
N ASN A 176 17.42 17.77 10.58
CA ASN A 176 16.72 16.66 11.20
C ASN A 176 15.27 16.50 10.69
N GLY A 177 14.78 17.40 9.83
CA GLY A 177 13.41 17.40 9.34
C GLY A 177 12.43 18.06 10.32
N SER A 178 11.24 18.43 9.83
CA SER A 178 10.20 19.07 10.63
C SER A 178 9.28 18.11 11.38
N ASP A 179 9.31 16.81 11.06
CA ASP A 179 8.46 15.81 11.72
C ASP A 179 8.99 15.50 13.14
N LYS A 180 8.24 15.93 14.16
CA LYS A 180 8.54 15.69 15.58
C LYS A 180 7.73 14.54 16.18
N SER A 181 6.95 13.82 15.36
CA SER A 181 6.21 12.65 15.81
C SER A 181 7.17 11.55 16.31
N ARG A 182 6.64 10.65 17.14
CA ARG A 182 7.38 9.47 17.60
C ARG A 182 7.86 8.62 16.43
N TRP A 183 7.05 8.46 15.39
CA TRP A 183 7.43 7.74 14.17
C TRP A 183 8.48 8.49 13.35
N GLY A 184 8.37 9.81 13.25
CA GLY A 184 9.43 10.65 12.67
C GLY A 184 10.78 10.45 13.38
N LYS A 185 10.78 10.32 14.71
CA LYS A 185 11.98 9.96 15.47
C LYS A 185 12.44 8.53 15.21
N LYS A 186 11.55 7.54 15.31
CA LYS A 186 11.86 6.11 15.12
C LYS A 186 12.50 5.87 13.74
N VAL A 187 11.92 6.42 12.67
CA VAL A 187 12.46 6.26 11.30
C VAL A 187 13.84 6.91 11.15
N ARG A 188 14.08 8.08 11.77
CA ARG A 188 15.40 8.74 11.72
C ARG A 188 16.51 7.99 12.45
N GLU A 189 16.14 7.22 13.46
CA GLU A 189 17.07 6.45 14.30
C GLU A 189 17.30 5.04 13.77
N MET A 190 16.59 4.64 12.70
CA MET A 190 16.63 3.32 12.11
C MET A 190 17.30 3.35 10.74
N ASN A 191 18.16 2.35 10.48
CA ASN A 191 18.62 2.05 9.13
C ASN A 191 17.48 1.37 8.36
N LEU A 192 16.65 2.19 7.70
CA LEU A 192 15.47 1.69 6.99
C LEU A 192 15.87 0.84 5.79
N ASP A 193 16.98 1.17 5.13
CA ASP A 193 17.41 0.42 3.94
C ASP A 193 17.81 -1.01 4.30
N GLU A 194 18.54 -1.16 5.41
CA GLU A 194 18.92 -2.45 5.96
C GLU A 194 17.71 -3.23 6.46
N LEU A 195 16.76 -2.59 7.17
CA LEU A 195 15.52 -3.23 7.61
C LEU A 195 14.75 -3.84 6.42
N VAL A 196 14.55 -3.06 5.36
CA VAL A 196 13.85 -3.52 4.15
C VAL A 196 14.63 -4.64 3.46
N THR A 197 15.96 -4.50 3.35
CA THR A 197 16.81 -5.51 2.71
C THR A 197 16.76 -6.85 3.45
N ASN A 198 16.81 -6.81 4.78
CA ASN A 198 16.73 -8.01 5.62
C ASN A 198 15.34 -8.66 5.51
N TYR A 199 14.27 -7.86 5.54
CA TYR A 199 12.91 -8.35 5.28
C TYR A 199 12.80 -9.13 3.96
N LEU A 200 13.29 -8.55 2.85
CA LEU A 200 13.21 -9.21 1.54
C LEU A 200 13.99 -10.52 1.51
N LYS A 201 15.19 -10.56 2.13
CA LYS A 201 16.01 -11.78 2.23
C LYS A 201 15.31 -12.87 3.06
N GLU A 202 14.79 -12.50 4.23
CA GLU A 202 14.11 -13.43 5.12
C GLU A 202 12.84 -13.99 4.50
N MET A 203 12.05 -13.13 3.83
CA MET A 203 10.88 -13.58 3.09
C MET A 203 11.24 -14.50 1.94
N LYS A 204 12.33 -14.21 1.20
CA LYS A 204 12.80 -15.10 0.14
C LYS A 204 13.18 -16.48 0.67
N ALA A 205 13.83 -16.54 1.83
CA ALA A 205 14.13 -17.80 2.50
C ALA A 205 12.85 -18.54 2.96
N LYS A 206 11.88 -17.81 3.54
CA LYS A 206 10.57 -18.36 3.94
C LYS A 206 9.81 -18.95 2.75
N GLN A 207 9.84 -18.27 1.61
CA GLN A 207 9.26 -18.73 0.34
C GLN A 207 9.97 -19.99 -0.18
N ALA A 208 11.31 -20.01 -0.18
CA ALA A 208 12.06 -21.19 -0.62
C ALA A 208 11.80 -22.43 0.26
N ALA A 209 11.49 -22.23 1.55
CA ALA A 209 11.11 -23.29 2.48
C ALA A 209 9.61 -23.65 2.44
N CYS A 210 8.80 -22.94 1.65
CA CYS A 210 7.36 -23.18 1.59
C CYS A 210 7.02 -24.57 1.05
N ASN A 211 6.02 -25.21 1.63
CA ASN A 211 5.44 -26.42 1.07
C ASN A 211 4.81 -26.11 -0.31
N PRO A 212 5.28 -26.73 -1.41
CA PRO A 212 4.75 -26.45 -2.76
C PRO A 212 3.26 -26.73 -2.92
N SER A 213 2.71 -27.67 -2.15
CA SER A 213 1.28 -27.99 -2.19
C SER A 213 0.41 -26.89 -1.58
N LEU A 214 0.91 -26.17 -0.56
CA LEU A 214 0.23 -25.00 0.01
C LEU A 214 0.23 -23.84 -1.00
N GLU A 215 1.38 -23.56 -1.60
CA GLU A 215 1.51 -22.51 -2.60
C GLU A 215 0.59 -22.76 -3.80
N LYS A 216 0.60 -24.00 -4.32
CA LYS A 216 -0.28 -24.38 -5.42
C LYS A 216 -1.76 -24.24 -5.04
N LYS A 217 -2.15 -24.71 -3.85
CA LYS A 217 -3.54 -24.59 -3.38
C LYS A 217 -3.99 -23.13 -3.37
N MET A 218 -3.19 -22.24 -2.81
CA MET A 218 -3.53 -20.81 -2.74
C MET A 218 -3.56 -20.17 -4.14
N ALA A 219 -2.61 -20.50 -5.01
CA ALA A 219 -2.62 -20.06 -6.40
C ALA A 219 -3.89 -20.51 -7.14
N ASP A 220 -4.28 -21.77 -6.98
CA ASP A 220 -5.47 -22.36 -7.62
C ASP A 220 -6.77 -21.70 -7.10
N GLU A 221 -6.87 -21.40 -5.80
CA GLU A 221 -8.02 -20.67 -5.23
C GLU A 221 -8.16 -19.26 -5.84
N ILE A 222 -7.05 -18.52 -5.96
CA ILE A 222 -7.04 -17.19 -6.58
C ILE A 222 -7.41 -17.29 -8.07
N ALA A 223 -6.85 -18.25 -8.79
CA ALA A 223 -7.15 -18.45 -10.21
C ALA A 223 -8.62 -18.81 -10.46
N GLN A 224 -9.21 -19.65 -9.60
CA GLN A 224 -10.63 -19.98 -9.67
C GLN A 224 -11.50 -18.76 -9.40
N ALA A 225 -11.22 -18.00 -8.35
CA ALA A 225 -11.97 -16.78 -8.03
C ALA A 225 -11.92 -15.77 -9.17
N LYS A 226 -10.74 -15.60 -9.78
CA LYS A 226 -10.54 -14.72 -10.93
C LYS A 226 -11.33 -15.18 -12.16
N ASN A 227 -11.33 -16.48 -12.46
CA ASN A 227 -12.09 -17.01 -13.59
C ASN A 227 -13.60 -16.83 -13.41
N LEU A 228 -14.09 -16.95 -12.17
CA LEU A 228 -15.49 -16.68 -11.85
C LEU A 228 -15.85 -15.21 -12.09
N GLU A 229 -15.01 -14.27 -11.62
CA GLU A 229 -15.24 -12.84 -11.84
C GLU A 229 -15.25 -12.48 -13.34
N LEU A 230 -14.34 -13.06 -14.12
CA LEU A 230 -14.33 -12.88 -15.58
C LEU A 230 -15.58 -13.44 -16.25
N ALA A 231 -16.04 -14.62 -15.83
CA ALA A 231 -17.27 -15.22 -16.36
C ALA A 231 -18.51 -14.38 -16.05
N ASP A 232 -18.59 -13.79 -14.85
CA ASP A 232 -19.68 -12.90 -14.47
C ASP A 232 -19.67 -11.59 -15.30
N ILE A 233 -18.48 -11.04 -15.57
CA ILE A 233 -18.31 -9.87 -16.45
C ILE A 233 -18.76 -10.20 -17.88
N ASP A 234 -18.36 -11.35 -18.42
CA ASP A 234 -18.75 -11.78 -19.76
C ASP A 234 -20.25 -12.01 -19.86
N ALA A 235 -20.86 -12.69 -18.87
CA ALA A 235 -22.30 -12.89 -18.80
C ALA A 235 -23.08 -11.56 -18.72
N TYR A 236 -22.59 -10.61 -17.93
CA TYR A 236 -23.17 -9.27 -17.84
C TYR A 236 -23.05 -8.52 -19.18
N ASN A 237 -21.87 -8.54 -19.82
CA ASN A 237 -21.66 -7.91 -21.13
C ASN A 237 -22.57 -8.52 -22.20
N ASP A 238 -22.70 -9.85 -22.23
CA ASP A 238 -23.62 -10.55 -23.14
C ASP A 238 -25.07 -10.14 -22.90
N SER A 239 -25.48 -9.99 -21.63
CA SER A 239 -26.82 -9.51 -21.28
C SER A 239 -27.09 -8.10 -21.83
N LEU A 240 -26.09 -7.21 -21.81
CA LEU A 240 -26.19 -5.86 -22.37
C LEU A 240 -26.19 -5.87 -23.90
N TYR A 241 -25.30 -6.66 -24.52
CA TYR A 241 -25.13 -6.71 -25.98
C TYR A 241 -26.34 -7.31 -26.70
N ASN A 242 -27.09 -8.16 -26.01
CA ASN A 242 -28.32 -8.76 -26.52
C ASN A 242 -29.56 -7.85 -26.38
N THR A 243 -29.43 -6.65 -25.78
CA THR A 243 -30.56 -5.72 -25.70
C THR A 243 -30.85 -5.04 -27.05
N PRO A 244 -32.14 -4.79 -27.40
CA PRO A 244 -32.50 -4.08 -28.64
C PRO A 244 -31.90 -2.66 -28.71
N GLU A 245 -31.78 -1.98 -27.57
CA GLU A 245 -31.20 -0.63 -27.50
C GLU A 245 -29.72 -0.65 -27.86
N TYR A 246 -28.95 -1.58 -27.30
CA TYR A 246 -27.53 -1.70 -27.61
C TYR A 246 -27.30 -2.07 -29.08
N GLN A 247 -28.13 -2.97 -29.64
CA GLN A 247 -28.08 -3.32 -31.06
C GLN A 247 -28.31 -2.08 -31.96
N ARG A 248 -29.30 -1.24 -31.64
CA ARG A 248 -29.54 0.03 -32.37
C ARG A 248 -28.36 0.99 -32.28
N ILE A 249 -27.74 1.13 -31.10
CA ILE A 249 -26.55 1.96 -30.92
C ILE A 249 -25.40 1.44 -31.79
N ARG A 250 -25.18 0.11 -31.80
CA ARG A 250 -24.13 -0.54 -32.59
C ARG A 250 -24.35 -0.33 -34.09
N GLU A 251 -25.57 -0.52 -34.58
CA GLU A 251 -25.95 -0.27 -35.98
C GLU A 251 -25.75 1.20 -36.37
N ASN A 252 -26.17 2.13 -35.51
CA ASN A 252 -26.02 3.56 -35.76
C ASN A 252 -24.54 3.98 -35.82
N LYS A 253 -23.71 3.48 -34.89
CA LYS A 253 -22.24 3.69 -34.93
C LYS A 253 -21.64 3.15 -36.23
N ALA A 254 -22.02 1.94 -36.64
CA ALA A 254 -21.55 1.34 -37.89
C ALA A 254 -22.01 2.12 -39.14
N ARG A 255 -23.19 2.75 -39.08
CA ARG A 255 -23.69 3.64 -40.15
C ARG A 255 -22.87 4.93 -40.23
N ILE A 256 -22.61 5.58 -39.10
CA ILE A 256 -21.79 6.81 -39.02
C ILE A 256 -20.37 6.54 -39.54
N ALA A 257 -19.72 5.47 -39.07
CA ALA A 257 -18.37 5.12 -39.50
C ALA A 257 -18.27 4.86 -41.02
N ARG A 258 -19.30 4.25 -41.63
CA ARG A 258 -19.39 4.08 -43.08
C ARG A 258 -19.54 5.42 -43.82
N ALA A 259 -20.34 6.33 -43.30
CA ALA A 259 -20.52 7.66 -43.88
C ALA A 259 -19.23 8.50 -43.79
N GLU A 260 -18.50 8.42 -42.68
CA GLU A 260 -17.23 9.13 -42.48
C GLU A 260 -16.07 8.51 -43.29
N GLY A 261 -16.05 7.18 -43.43
CA GLY A 261 -15.06 6.47 -44.26
C GLY A 261 -15.27 6.63 -45.77
N GLY A 262 -16.51 6.83 -46.22
CA GLY A 262 -16.85 7.08 -47.63
C GLY A 262 -16.55 8.50 -48.12
N SER A 263 -16.34 9.47 -47.21
CA SER A 263 -16.12 10.88 -47.56
C SER A 263 -14.69 11.20 -48.02
N LYS A 264 -13.75 10.24 -48.04
CA LYS A 264 -12.35 10.44 -48.50
C LYS A 264 -12.08 9.91 -49.92
N GLY A 265 -13.13 9.56 -50.68
CA GLY A 265 -13.02 8.84 -51.95
C GLY A 265 -13.28 9.63 -53.23
N ASP A 266 -13.87 10.83 -53.18
CA ASP A 266 -14.21 11.58 -54.39
C ASP A 266 -13.59 12.98 -54.37
N GLY A 267 -12.35 13.05 -54.84
CA GLY A 267 -11.59 14.27 -55.03
C GLY A 267 -10.60 14.09 -56.17
N THR A 268 -11.14 13.87 -57.38
CA THR A 268 -10.45 14.14 -58.66
C THR A 268 -11.01 15.41 -59.26
#